data_AF-A0A1C5P967-F1
#
_entry.id   AF-A0A1C5P967-F1
#
_cell.length_a   1.000
_cell.length_b   1.000
_cell.length_c   1.000
_cell.angle_alpha   90.00
_cell.angle_beta   90.00
_cell.angle_gamma   90.00
#
_symmetry.space_group_name_H-M   'P 1'
#
loop_
_entity.id
_entity.type
_entity.pdbx_description
1 polymer ?
#
loop_
_entity_poly.entity_id
_entity_poly.type
_entity_poly.pdbx_seq_one_letter_code
_entity_poly.pdbx_strand_id
1 'polypeptide(L)'
;MEKLLVNMINNSRYMACITVLDYEIFLSKCLKEIVFEPSSNGDRYVLVDLALKVGIGKDRFAEFKVNETGKILTCDYKYVIVEPMLENIANNYLKQNKEIVLHSMLTDSQKKKILYK
;
A
#
# COMPACT_ATOMS: atom_id res chain seq x y z
N MET A 1 -3.00 1.86 17.69
CA MET A 1 -2.23 1.16 16.64
C MET A 1 -2.16 2.03 15.41
N GLU A 2 -1.04 1.98 14.69
CA GLU A 2 -0.92 2.65 13.40
C GLU A 2 -1.87 2.02 12.38
N LYS A 3 -2.54 2.86 11.59
CA LYS A 3 -3.54 2.46 10.59
C LYS A 3 -2.95 2.20 9.22
N LEU A 4 -1.93 2.99 8.89
CA LEU A 4 -1.21 2.97 7.63
C LEU A 4 0.28 3.03 7.94
N LEU A 5 1.07 2.33 7.13
CA LEU A 5 2.51 2.47 7.10
C LEU A 5 2.92 3.07 5.75
N VAL A 6 3.58 4.23 5.76
CA VAL A 6 4.02 4.92 4.54
C VAL A 6 5.52 4.70 4.39
N ASN A 7 5.93 4.00 3.34
CA ASN A 7 7.35 3.79 3.03
C ASN A 7 7.68 4.40 1.67
N MET A 8 8.69 5.26 1.63
CA MET A 8 9.26 5.74 0.37
C MET A 8 9.99 4.59 -0.32
N ILE A 9 9.81 4.46 -1.64
CA ILE A 9 10.45 3.39 -2.43
C ILE A 9 11.20 3.98 -3.61
N ASN A 10 12.35 3.39 -3.93
CA ASN A 10 13.11 3.75 -5.11
C ASN A 10 12.56 2.98 -6.32
N ASN A 11 11.47 3.48 -6.90
CA ASN A 11 10.84 2.94 -8.10
C ASN A 11 10.60 4.07 -9.12
N SER A 12 10.73 3.77 -10.40
CA SER A 12 10.58 4.77 -11.47
C SER A 12 9.16 5.32 -11.60
N ARG A 13 8.15 4.57 -11.16
CA ARG A 13 6.72 4.92 -11.26
C ARG A 13 6.13 5.35 -9.92
N TYR A 14 6.44 4.63 -8.86
CA TYR A 14 5.85 4.82 -7.55
C TYR A 14 6.84 5.48 -6.59
N MET A 15 6.45 6.59 -5.96
CA MET A 15 7.31 7.25 -4.97
C MET A 15 7.22 6.61 -3.57
N ALA A 16 6.08 5.97 -3.27
CA ALA A 16 5.84 5.36 -1.98
C ALA A 16 4.95 4.12 -2.11
N CYS A 17 5.14 3.18 -1.18
CA CYS A 17 4.24 2.09 -0.88
C CYS A 17 3.55 2.37 0.46
N ILE A 18 2.22 2.46 0.44
CA ILE A 18 1.38 2.68 1.62
C ILE A 18 0.72 1.35 1.97
N THR A 19 1.13 0.74 3.08
CA THR A 19 0.57 -0.53 3.56
C THR A 19 -0.59 -0.26 4.50
N VAL A 20 -1.77 -0.80 4.21
CA VAL A 20 -2.93 -0.72 5.09
C VAL A 20 -2.80 -1.77 6.20
N LEU A 21 -2.69 -1.30 7.45
CA LEU A 21 -2.51 -2.15 8.63
C LEU A 21 -3.82 -2.48 9.36
N ASP A 22 -4.84 -1.65 9.18
CA ASP A 22 -6.15 -1.79 9.83
C ASP A 22 -7.25 -1.94 8.76
N TYR A 23 -7.97 -3.06 8.81
CA TYR A 23 -8.98 -3.39 7.80
C TYR A 23 -10.28 -2.57 7.98
N GLU A 24 -10.53 -1.99 9.16
CA GLU A 24 -11.74 -1.24 9.49
C GLU A 24 -11.66 0.23 9.06
N ILE A 25 -10.49 0.68 8.60
CA ILE A 25 -10.30 2.09 8.28
C ILE A 25 -11.09 2.53 7.05
N PHE A 26 -11.51 3.79 7.11
CA PHE A 26 -11.98 4.54 5.96
C PHE A 26 -10.79 5.06 5.16
N LEU A 27 -10.26 4.21 4.27
CA LEU A 27 -8.99 4.44 3.57
C LEU A 27 -8.88 5.83 2.93
N SER A 28 -9.93 6.29 2.24
CA SER A 28 -9.94 7.61 1.59
C SER A 28 -9.77 8.77 2.56
N LYS A 29 -10.22 8.64 3.82
CA LYS A 29 -9.99 9.66 4.85
C LYS A 29 -8.53 9.69 5.25
N CYS A 30 -7.93 8.52 5.52
CA CYS A 30 -6.53 8.41 5.91
C CYS A 30 -5.58 8.86 4.79
N LEU A 31 -5.87 8.51 3.52
CA LEU A 31 -5.05 8.94 2.38
C LEU A 31 -5.07 10.46 2.17
N LYS A 32 -6.18 11.15 2.47
CA LYS A 32 -6.28 12.62 2.36
C LYS A 32 -5.43 13.36 3.39
N GLU A 33 -5.10 12.71 4.50
CA GLU A 33 -4.26 13.27 5.56
C GLU A 33 -2.76 13.16 5.22
N ILE A 34 -2.39 12.31 4.24
CA ILE A 34 -1.02 12.17 3.77
C ILE A 34 -0.68 13.29 2.77
N VAL A 35 0.41 14.01 3.05
CA VAL A 35 0.95 15.04 2.17
C VAL A 35 2.42 14.71 1.89
N PHE A 36 2.75 14.58 0.61
CA PHE A 36 4.11 14.42 0.15
C PHE A 36 4.73 15.77 -0.20
N GLU A 37 6.07 15.82 -0.27
CA GLU A 37 6.74 17.03 -0.74
C GLU A 37 6.28 17.38 -2.17
N PRO A 38 5.83 18.62 -2.40
CA PRO A 38 5.44 19.10 -3.72
C PRO A 38 6.56 18.89 -4.75
N SER A 39 6.18 18.70 -6.01
CA SER A 39 7.16 18.80 -7.08
C SER A 39 6.58 19.15 -8.42
N SER A 40 7.44 19.72 -9.23
CA SER A 40 7.25 20.01 -10.64
C SER A 40 7.52 18.81 -11.58
N ASN A 41 7.99 17.67 -11.07
CA ASN A 41 8.38 16.53 -11.91
C ASN A 41 7.22 15.58 -12.16
N GLY A 42 6.40 15.92 -13.16
CA GLY A 42 5.44 15.01 -13.82
C GLY A 42 4.39 14.36 -12.91
N ASP A 43 3.68 13.38 -13.48
CA ASP A 43 2.69 12.60 -12.75
C ASP A 43 3.36 11.65 -11.76
N ARG A 44 3.07 11.82 -10.48
CA ARG A 44 3.54 10.94 -9.40
C ARG A 44 2.45 9.99 -8.96
N TYR A 45 2.84 8.78 -8.61
CA TYR A 45 1.93 7.75 -8.14
C TYR A 45 2.39 7.18 -6.80
N VAL A 46 1.42 6.78 -5.99
CA VAL A 46 1.64 5.93 -4.81
C VAL A 46 0.99 4.58 -5.05
N LEU A 47 1.65 3.54 -4.55
CA LEU A 47 1.11 2.21 -4.50
C LEU A 47 0.50 1.98 -3.12
N VAL A 48 -0.76 1.55 -3.05
CA VAL A 48 -1.43 1.20 -1.79
C VAL A 48 -1.57 -0.32 -1.74
N ASP A 49 -0.98 -0.94 -0.72
CA ASP A 49 -1.11 -2.38 -0.43
C ASP A 49 -2.32 -2.63 0.48
N LEU A 50 -3.31 -3.32 -0.09
CA LEU A 50 -4.58 -3.66 0.53
C LEU A 50 -4.63 -5.13 1.00
N ALA A 51 -3.49 -5.81 1.10
CA ALA A 51 -3.44 -7.23 1.48
C ALA A 51 -4.32 -7.57 2.69
N LEU A 52 -4.30 -6.75 3.74
CA LEU A 52 -5.07 -7.00 4.96
C LEU A 52 -6.56 -6.66 4.84
N LYS A 53 -6.98 -5.94 3.78
CA LYS A 53 -8.37 -5.54 3.54
C LYS A 53 -9.08 -6.43 2.52
N VAL A 54 -8.37 -6.91 1.50
CA VAL A 54 -8.96 -7.67 0.38
C VAL A 54 -8.21 -8.98 0.05
N GLY A 55 -7.14 -9.30 0.75
CA GLY A 55 -6.29 -10.46 0.49
C GLY A 55 -5.20 -10.20 -0.56
N ILE A 56 -4.40 -11.23 -0.84
CA ILE A 56 -3.26 -11.17 -1.77
C ILE A 56 -3.62 -11.53 -3.23
N GLY A 57 -4.83 -11.19 -3.65
CA GLY A 57 -5.33 -11.45 -5.01
C GLY A 57 -5.02 -10.32 -5.99
N LYS A 58 -5.71 -10.32 -7.13
CA LYS A 58 -5.59 -9.29 -8.18
C LYS A 58 -5.94 -7.87 -7.71
N ASP A 59 -6.76 -7.75 -6.67
CA ASP A 59 -7.22 -6.47 -6.14
C ASP A 59 -6.35 -5.98 -4.96
N ARG A 60 -5.22 -6.66 -4.69
CA ARG A 60 -4.31 -6.33 -3.58
C ARG A 60 -3.74 -4.92 -3.69
N PHE A 61 -3.31 -4.51 -4.87
CA PHE A 61 -2.61 -3.24 -5.04
C PHE A 61 -3.46 -2.24 -5.79
N ALA A 62 -3.51 -1.01 -5.27
CA ALA A 62 -4.17 0.11 -5.91
C ALA A 62 -3.18 1.25 -6.16
N GLU A 63 -3.15 1.76 -7.38
CA GLU A 63 -2.37 2.93 -7.77
C GLU A 63 -3.23 4.19 -7.61
N PHE A 64 -2.69 5.20 -6.92
CA PHE A 64 -3.30 6.52 -6.80
C PHE A 64 -2.37 7.59 -7.35
N LYS A 65 -2.94 8.55 -8.07
CA LYS A 65 -2.21 9.73 -8.53
C LYS A 65 -2.02 10.72 -7.38
N VAL A 66 -0.87 11.40 -7.37
CA VAL A 66 -0.57 12.52 -6.48
C VAL A 66 -0.48 13.79 -7.30
N ASN A 67 -1.15 14.84 -6.83
CA ASN A 67 -1.17 16.13 -7.51
C ASN A 67 0.09 16.96 -7.21
N GLU A 68 0.23 18.09 -7.89
CA GLU A 68 1.36 19.01 -7.76
C GLU A 68 1.55 19.55 -6.33
N THR A 69 0.47 19.61 -5.55
CA THR A 69 0.49 20.03 -4.14
C THR A 69 0.92 18.91 -3.17
N GLY A 70 1.24 17.72 -3.68
CA GLY A 70 1.65 16.56 -2.89
C GLY A 70 0.49 15.77 -2.27
N LYS A 71 -0.76 16.05 -2.63
CA LYS A 71 -1.95 15.36 -2.11
C LYS A 71 -2.36 14.18 -2.99
N ILE A 72 -2.76 13.08 -2.34
CA ILE A 72 -3.28 11.89 -3.02
C ILE A 72 -4.71 12.15 -3.52
N LEU A 73 -4.96 11.87 -4.80
CA LEU A 73 -6.27 11.97 -5.43
C LEU A 73 -7.10 10.72 -5.17
N THR A 74 -7.84 10.69 -4.06
CA THR A 74 -8.55 9.47 -3.60
C THR A 74 -9.70 9.00 -4.48
N CYS A 75 -10.18 9.84 -5.41
CA CYS A 75 -11.27 9.50 -6.33
C CYS A 75 -10.76 8.95 -7.68
N ASP A 76 -9.45 8.99 -7.92
CA ASP A 76 -8.82 8.55 -9.16
C ASP A 76 -7.78 7.48 -8.84
N TYR A 77 -8.21 6.22 -8.90
CA TYR A 77 -7.39 5.07 -8.61
C TYR A 77 -7.75 3.88 -9.49
N LYS A 78 -6.81 2.96 -9.64
CA LYS A 78 -7.03 1.67 -10.32
C LYS A 78 -6.30 0.56 -9.61
N TYR A 79 -6.86 -0.64 -9.66
CA TYR A 79 -6.17 -1.84 -9.23
C TYR A 79 -5.06 -2.20 -10.24
N VAL A 80 -3.91 -2.61 -9.75
CA VAL A 80 -2.73 -2.93 -10.55
C VAL A 80 -2.14 -4.27 -10.12
N ILE A 81 -1.62 -5.01 -11.09
CA ILE A 81 -0.72 -6.14 -10.81
C ILE A 81 0.69 -5.56 -10.85
N VAL A 82 1.45 -5.77 -9.78
CA VAL A 82 2.81 -5.25 -9.66
C VAL A 82 3.83 -6.32 -10.02
N GLU A 83 5.03 -5.89 -10.35
CA GLU A 83 6.16 -6.80 -10.58
C GLU A 83 6.58 -7.50 -9.27
N PRO A 84 7.16 -8.71 -9.35
CA PRO A 84 7.53 -9.49 -8.16
C PRO A 84 8.45 -8.77 -7.18
N MET A 85 9.30 -7.86 -7.66
CA MET A 85 10.18 -7.05 -6.81
C MET A 85 9.38 -6.12 -5.89
N LEU A 86 8.38 -5.40 -6.42
CA LEU A 86 7.50 -4.55 -5.62
C LEU A 86 6.63 -5.36 -4.67
N GLU A 87 6.14 -6.53 -5.10
CA GLU A 87 5.38 -7.43 -4.23
C GLU A 87 6.22 -7.90 -3.05
N ASN A 88 7.49 -8.25 -3.27
CA ASN A 88 8.42 -8.64 -2.21
C ASN A 88 8.70 -7.50 -1.23
N ILE A 89 8.85 -6.27 -1.71
CA ILE A 89 8.99 -5.08 -0.85
C ILE A 89 7.76 -4.91 0.03
N ALA A 90 6.56 -4.98 -0.55
CA ALA A 90 5.31 -4.88 0.19
C ALA A 90 5.14 -6.01 1.23
N ASN A 91 5.48 -7.25 0.85
CA ASN A 91 5.48 -8.39 1.77
C ASN A 91 6.45 -8.18 2.94
N ASN A 92 7.62 -7.57 2.71
CA ASN A 92 8.58 -7.29 3.78
C ASN A 92 8.02 -6.30 4.81
N TYR A 93 7.27 -5.29 4.39
CA TYR A 93 6.58 -4.38 5.33
C TYR A 93 5.54 -5.12 6.19
N LEU A 94 4.81 -6.07 5.61
CA LEU A 94 3.89 -6.92 6.36
C LEU A 94 4.63 -7.89 7.29
N LYS A 95 5.76 -8.47 6.87
CA LYS A 95 6.62 -9.33 7.72
C LYS A 95 7.14 -8.59 8.95
N GLN A 96 7.54 -7.33 8.79
CA GLN A 96 7.96 -6.47 9.91
C GLN A 96 6.81 -6.21 10.90
N ASN A 97 5.56 -6.29 10.43
CA ASN A 97 4.34 -6.16 11.22
C ASN A 97 3.65 -7.52 11.44
N LYS A 98 4.45 -8.57 11.72
CA LYS A 98 4.01 -9.97 11.79
C LYS A 98 2.77 -10.20 12.65
N GLU A 99 2.70 -9.58 13.83
CA GLU A 99 1.55 -9.73 14.75
C GLU A 99 0.23 -9.32 14.07
N ILE A 100 0.24 -8.21 13.34
CA ILE A 100 -0.95 -7.74 12.60
C ILE A 100 -1.34 -8.75 11.52
N VAL A 101 -0.35 -9.30 10.79
CA VAL A 101 -0.60 -10.31 9.76
C VAL A 101 -1.19 -11.59 10.37
N LEU A 102 -0.66 -12.07 11.50
CA LEU A 102 -1.13 -13.27 12.19
C LEU A 102 -2.58 -13.14 12.65
N HIS A 103 -2.95 -11.98 13.16
CA HIS A 103 -4.30 -11.69 13.66
C HIS A 103 -5.26 -11.13 12.60
N SER A 104 -4.82 -11.02 11.34
CA SER A 104 -5.66 -10.55 10.23
C SER A 104 -6.65 -11.60 9.72
N MET A 105 -7.59 -11.14 8.89
CA MET A 105 -8.60 -11.94 8.17
C MET A 105 -8.01 -12.78 7.01
N LEU A 106 -6.70 -12.71 6.77
CA LEU A 106 -6.05 -13.53 5.75
C LEU A 106 -6.18 -15.03 6.09
N THR A 107 -6.31 -15.86 5.05
CA THR A 107 -6.25 -17.32 5.23
C THR A 107 -4.84 -17.76 5.62
N ASP A 108 -4.70 -18.91 6.29
CA ASP A 108 -3.39 -19.45 6.68
C ASP A 108 -2.43 -19.63 5.49
N SER A 109 -2.96 -19.97 4.32
CA SER A 109 -2.18 -20.07 3.08
C SER A 109 -1.61 -18.70 2.65
N GLN A 110 -2.39 -17.64 2.76
CA GLN A 110 -1.96 -16.28 2.45
C GLN A 110 -0.96 -15.75 3.50
N LYS A 111 -1.22 -15.99 4.79
CA LYS A 111 -0.29 -15.67 5.88
C LYS A 111 1.06 -16.35 5.64
N LYS A 112 1.07 -17.63 5.25
CA LYS A 112 2.31 -18.35 4.95
C LYS A 112 3.09 -17.75 3.77
N LYS A 113 2.38 -17.34 2.71
CA LYS A 113 2.99 -16.68 1.55
C LYS A 113 3.61 -15.32 1.90
N ILE A 114 3.02 -14.58 2.84
CA ILE A 114 3.58 -13.30 3.27
C ILE A 114 4.72 -13.50 4.26
N LEU A 115 4.60 -14.43 5.22
CA LEU A 115 5.53 -14.51 6.36
C LEU A 115 6.75 -15.41 6.11
N TYR A 116 6.64 -16.40 5.23
CA TYR A 116 7.67 -17.46 5.10
C TYR A 116 8.15 -17.70 3.66
N LYS A 117 7.59 -17.01 2.67
CA LYS A 117 8.17 -16.87 1.34
C LYS A 117 8.80 -15.49 1.23
#